data_AF-A0A9D1EPH2-F1
#
_entry.id   AF-A0A9D1EPH2-F1
#
_cell.length_a   1.000
_cell.length_b   1.000
_cell.length_c   1.000
_cell.angle_alpha   90.00
_cell.angle_beta   90.00
_cell.angle_gamma   90.00
#
_symmetry.space_group_name_H-M   'P 1'
#
loop_
_entity.id
_entity.type
_entity.pdbx_description
1 polymer ?
#
loop_
_entity_poly.entity_id
_entity_poly.type
_entity_poly.pdbx_seq_one_letter_code
_entity_poly.pdbx_strand_id
1 'polypeptide(L)'
;ALAVNVVAASATGTATGTFSGTFTANDYDSGMSTVTGEEQGKVRIGDEYFDTLVDAVDAAKDGDTIYLLDNLEGAGIGIFAADGDVKDFTIDFGGFTYTCVGPAVGSSGTQSQAFHLEKGADYTPNVTFKNGTITAETGVGVKMLIQNYCNLTLTNMNLIGTTDTQYVLSNNFGNTVIDGNTSITATAGNVAFDVCYANGPYAEGVSVTVDTTGTIIGDIELGVWNAAGAGEAPDINDYLENANLIINNVKLDGKIENKVGGLNEYESDTAETDEEKKAEYNEKLQKAIDINGGTFAAGSEVENYLPEGGYKTDAAGNIIVGKKNDSNRITGCIYLNEDYHALIVNGRFIAQPHADNGSGFCTACKGVIVADTAE
;
A
#
# COMPACT_ATOMS: atom_id res chain seq x y z
N ALA A 1 37.18 36.69 -5.20
CA ALA A 1 38.55 36.34 -4.78
C ALA A 1 38.57 36.37 -3.27
N LEU A 2 38.91 35.26 -2.60
CA LEU A 2 39.01 35.22 -1.15
C LEU A 2 40.30 35.95 -0.71
N ALA A 3 40.23 36.71 0.37
CA ALA A 3 41.36 36.90 1.27
C ALA A 3 40.84 36.62 2.69
N VAL A 4 41.11 35.42 3.19
CA VAL A 4 40.99 35.07 4.61
C VAL A 4 42.37 35.20 5.22
N ASN A 5 42.50 36.03 6.26
CA ASN A 5 43.69 36.06 7.10
C ASN A 5 43.45 35.10 8.27
N VAL A 6 44.15 33.97 8.28
CA VAL A 6 44.18 33.04 9.41
C VAL A 6 45.21 33.56 10.40
N VAL A 7 44.78 33.94 11.61
CA VAL A 7 45.67 34.04 12.77
C VAL A 7 45.19 33.01 13.80
N ALA A 8 46.03 32.01 14.01
CA ALA A 8 45.78 30.89 14.90
C ALA A 8 45.85 31.30 16.38
N ALA A 9 44.90 30.82 17.19
CA ALA A 9 45.14 30.48 18.60
C ALA A 9 44.08 29.48 19.14
N SER A 10 44.53 28.22 19.29
CA SER A 10 44.09 27.13 20.20
C SER A 10 42.61 26.76 20.41
N ALA A 11 42.25 25.61 19.82
CA ALA A 11 41.34 24.52 20.29
C ALA A 11 39.82 24.82 20.38
N THR A 12 38.87 23.96 19.97
CA THR A 12 38.79 22.60 19.37
C THR A 12 37.34 22.45 18.83
N GLY A 13 37.14 22.03 17.58
CA GLY A 13 35.82 21.62 17.07
C GLY A 13 35.68 21.73 15.54
N THR A 14 35.25 20.65 14.89
CA THR A 14 35.05 20.54 13.44
C THR A 14 33.63 20.91 13.01
N ALA A 15 33.49 21.62 11.88
CA ALA A 15 32.28 21.62 11.06
C ALA A 15 32.67 21.52 9.58
N THR A 16 32.19 20.48 8.91
CA THR A 16 32.30 20.27 7.45
C THR A 16 30.96 20.61 6.79
N GLY A 17 30.98 21.49 5.80
CA GLY A 17 29.82 21.79 4.94
C GLY A 17 30.28 22.43 3.63
N THR A 18 29.60 22.09 2.53
CA THR A 18 29.92 22.59 1.18
C THR A 18 29.17 23.90 0.94
N PHE A 19 29.88 24.96 0.55
CA PHE A 19 29.30 26.27 0.26
C PHE A 19 29.40 26.58 -1.24
N SER A 20 28.30 26.94 -1.88
CA SER A 20 28.26 27.41 -3.27
C SER A 20 27.81 28.88 -3.33
N GLY A 21 28.78 29.79 -3.40
CA GLY A 21 28.56 31.22 -3.62
C GLY A 21 29.88 31.97 -3.85
N THR A 22 29.84 33.06 -4.62
CA THR A 22 31.00 33.92 -4.94
C THR A 22 31.13 35.09 -3.95
N PHE A 23 32.31 35.24 -3.32
CA PHE A 23 32.62 36.37 -2.43
C PHE A 23 33.38 37.52 -3.12
N THR A 24 32.92 38.75 -2.87
CA THR A 24 33.64 40.03 -3.05
C THR A 24 33.79 40.71 -1.69
N ALA A 25 35.01 40.84 -1.19
CA ALA A 25 35.30 41.47 0.10
C ALA A 25 35.75 42.92 -0.12
N ASN A 26 35.11 43.88 0.56
CA ASN A 26 35.67 45.21 0.82
C ASN A 26 35.29 45.63 2.25
N ASP A 27 36.30 46.15 2.95
CA ASP A 27 36.34 46.74 4.29
C ASP A 27 36.18 45.83 5.53
N TYR A 28 37.22 45.91 6.37
CA TYR A 28 37.47 45.16 7.59
C TYR A 28 36.99 46.02 8.77
N ASP A 29 35.84 45.69 9.37
CA ASP A 29 35.40 46.21 10.66
C ASP A 29 35.42 45.07 11.69
N SER A 30 35.98 45.32 12.87
CA SER A 30 36.30 44.34 13.92
C SER A 30 35.10 43.87 14.75
N GLY A 31 33.91 43.79 14.14
CA GLY A 31 32.74 43.18 14.76
C GLY A 31 32.76 41.67 14.53
N MET A 32 32.73 40.87 15.61
CA MET A 32 32.34 39.47 15.50
C MET A 32 30.86 39.42 15.09
N SER A 33 30.59 39.42 13.79
CA SER A 33 29.25 39.23 13.26
C SER A 33 28.88 37.76 13.45
N THR A 34 28.06 37.47 14.44
CA THR A 34 27.31 36.22 14.49
C THR A 34 26.42 36.17 13.26
N VAL A 35 26.77 35.36 12.27
CA VAL A 35 25.83 34.96 11.23
C VAL A 35 24.87 33.99 11.88
N THR A 36 23.77 34.51 12.43
CA THR A 36 22.60 33.69 12.74
C THR A 36 21.98 33.33 11.40
N GLY A 37 22.23 32.12 10.89
CA GLY A 37 21.33 31.57 9.89
C GLY A 37 19.97 31.46 10.56
N GLU A 38 18.94 32.12 10.02
CA GLU A 38 17.57 31.84 10.44
C GLU A 38 17.33 30.35 10.20
N GLU A 39 16.87 29.65 11.25
CA GLU A 39 16.46 28.26 11.12
C GLU A 39 15.30 28.23 10.13
N GLN A 40 15.54 27.68 8.93
CA GLN A 40 14.50 27.52 7.94
C GLN A 40 13.55 26.40 8.40
N GLY A 41 12.26 26.55 8.14
CA GLY A 41 11.25 25.55 8.50
C GLY A 41 11.60 24.15 7.99
N LYS A 42 11.13 23.13 8.70
CA LYS A 42 11.42 21.71 8.43
C LYS A 42 10.65 21.12 7.25
N VAL A 43 9.73 21.89 6.68
CA VAL A 43 8.90 21.50 5.54
C VAL A 43 8.95 22.59 4.49
N ARG A 44 8.89 22.24 3.21
CA ARG A 44 8.98 23.20 2.09
C ARG A 44 8.00 22.89 0.97
N ILE A 45 7.43 23.94 0.39
CA ILE A 45 6.67 23.93 -0.86
C ILE A 45 7.22 25.02 -1.77
N GLY A 46 7.78 24.65 -2.93
CA GLY A 46 8.47 25.63 -3.78
C GLY A 46 9.60 26.34 -3.01
N ASP A 47 9.51 27.66 -2.89
CA ASP A 47 10.46 28.50 -2.14
C ASP A 47 9.97 28.88 -0.73
N GLU A 48 8.77 28.43 -0.33
CA GLU A 48 8.17 28.69 0.98
C GLU A 48 8.51 27.58 1.98
N TYR A 49 8.81 27.97 3.22
CA TYR A 49 9.19 27.08 4.32
C TYR A 49 8.17 27.15 5.45
N PHE A 50 7.90 26.00 6.07
CA PHE A 50 6.93 25.82 7.14
C PHE A 50 7.58 25.06 8.29
N ASP A 51 7.23 25.41 9.53
CA ASP A 51 7.74 24.73 10.72
C ASP A 51 7.04 23.39 10.95
N THR A 52 5.78 23.26 10.52
CA THR A 52 4.95 22.07 10.71
C THR A 52 4.45 21.50 9.39
N LEU A 53 4.14 20.21 9.39
CA LEU A 53 3.51 19.56 8.25
C LEU A 53 2.04 19.96 8.10
N VAL A 54 1.36 20.29 9.21
CA VAL A 54 -0.03 20.80 9.19
C VAL A 54 -0.10 22.09 8.38
N ASP A 55 0.72 23.09 8.72
CA ASP A 55 0.71 24.39 8.03
C ASP A 55 1.05 24.24 6.55
N ALA A 56 1.98 23.34 6.21
CA ALA A 56 2.34 23.06 4.82
C ALA A 56 1.18 22.42 4.06
N VAL A 57 0.50 21.41 4.63
CA VAL A 57 -0.65 20.75 3.98
C VAL A 57 -1.82 21.73 3.79
N ASP A 58 -2.08 22.60 4.77
CA ASP A 58 -3.11 23.63 4.67
C ASP A 58 -2.80 24.66 3.57
N ALA A 59 -1.53 25.07 3.48
CA ALA A 59 -1.04 26.03 2.49
C ALA A 59 -0.91 25.44 1.07
N ALA A 60 -0.76 24.12 0.95
CA ALA A 60 -0.58 23.45 -0.33
C ALA A 60 -1.76 23.71 -1.27
N LYS A 61 -1.43 23.93 -2.54
CA LYS A 61 -2.38 24.05 -3.64
C LYS A 61 -2.50 22.72 -4.37
N ASP A 62 -3.54 22.61 -5.18
CA ASP A 62 -3.76 21.44 -6.03
C ASP A 62 -2.54 21.14 -6.91
N GLY A 63 -2.03 19.91 -6.81
CA GLY A 63 -0.84 19.41 -7.50
C GLY A 63 0.51 19.75 -6.84
N ASP A 64 0.53 20.44 -5.69
CA ASP A 64 1.80 20.80 -5.03
C ASP A 64 2.56 19.56 -4.51
N THR A 65 3.87 19.72 -4.39
CA THR A 65 4.74 18.77 -3.67
C THR A 65 5.30 19.42 -2.41
N ILE A 66 5.00 18.80 -1.28
CA ILE A 66 5.47 19.13 0.06
C ILE A 66 6.70 18.27 0.35
N TYR A 67 7.81 18.89 0.76
CA TYR A 67 9.05 18.20 1.07
C TYR A 67 9.37 18.30 2.55
N LEU A 68 9.60 17.18 3.22
CA LEU A 68 10.26 17.20 4.54
C LEU A 68 11.76 17.40 4.35
N LEU A 69 12.35 18.22 5.21
CA LEU A 69 13.77 18.58 5.19
C LEU A 69 14.53 18.04 6.40
N ASP A 70 13.82 17.55 7.40
CA ASP A 70 14.35 16.87 8.59
C ASP A 70 13.27 15.97 9.19
N ASN A 71 13.64 15.13 10.16
CA ASN A 71 12.68 14.44 11.02
C ASN A 71 11.77 15.47 11.72
N LEU A 72 10.49 15.16 11.76
CA LEU A 72 9.46 16.07 12.22
C LEU A 72 8.47 15.36 13.14
N GLU A 73 8.21 15.98 14.27
CA GLU A 73 7.14 15.59 15.19
C GLU A 73 6.01 16.61 15.06
N GLY A 74 4.76 16.14 15.08
CA GLY A 74 3.61 17.03 14.92
C GLY A 74 2.27 16.40 15.24
N ALA A 75 1.20 17.17 15.05
CA ALA A 75 -0.16 16.72 15.21
C ALA A 75 -0.60 15.78 14.07
N GLY A 76 -1.79 15.21 14.16
CA GLY A 76 -2.37 14.53 13.00
C GLY A 76 -2.59 15.49 11.82
N ILE A 77 -2.53 14.95 10.61
CA ILE A 77 -2.72 15.66 9.35
C ILE A 77 -4.09 15.29 8.77
N GLY A 78 -4.95 16.26 8.50
CA GLY A 78 -6.29 16.02 8.00
C GLY A 78 -6.56 16.75 6.68
N ILE A 79 -7.21 16.05 5.75
CA ILE A 79 -7.94 16.65 4.65
C ILE A 79 -9.41 16.34 4.92
N PHE A 80 -10.21 17.38 5.15
CA PHE A 80 -11.63 17.24 5.44
C PHE A 80 -12.46 17.89 4.34
N ALA A 81 -13.43 17.14 3.80
CA ALA A 81 -14.38 17.65 2.82
C ALA A 81 -15.23 18.80 3.38
N ALA A 82 -15.41 18.83 4.70
CA ALA A 82 -16.13 19.90 5.39
C ALA A 82 -15.37 21.23 5.41
N ASP A 83 -14.04 21.21 5.26
CA ASP A 83 -13.17 22.38 5.41
C ASP A 83 -12.89 23.09 4.07
N GLY A 84 -13.29 22.51 2.94
CA GLY A 84 -13.18 23.12 1.62
C GLY A 84 -12.89 22.10 0.51
N ASP A 85 -12.27 22.57 -0.58
CA ASP A 85 -11.87 21.73 -1.69
C ASP A 85 -10.74 20.78 -1.24
N VAL A 86 -11.04 19.49 -1.29
CA VAL A 86 -10.02 18.43 -1.30
C VAL A 86 -9.11 18.61 -2.53
N LYS A 87 -7.83 18.26 -2.42
CA LYS A 87 -6.82 18.60 -3.43
C LYS A 87 -5.84 17.48 -3.68
N ASP A 88 -5.32 17.40 -4.90
CA ASP A 88 -4.18 16.55 -5.25
C ASP A 88 -2.92 17.12 -4.59
N PHE A 89 -2.08 16.27 -4.00
CA PHE A 89 -0.74 16.67 -3.59
C PHE A 89 0.18 15.47 -3.37
N THR A 90 1.47 15.76 -3.30
CA THR A 90 2.50 14.80 -2.91
C THR A 90 3.20 15.26 -1.64
N ILE A 91 3.43 14.35 -0.68
CA ILE A 91 4.42 14.53 0.39
C ILE A 91 5.62 13.64 0.08
N ASP A 92 6.76 14.26 -0.22
CA ASP A 92 8.05 13.60 -0.28
C ASP A 92 8.75 13.74 1.08
N PHE A 93 8.84 12.62 1.79
CA PHE A 93 9.42 12.58 3.12
C PHE A 93 10.96 12.66 3.08
N GLY A 94 11.60 12.60 1.91
CA GLY A 94 13.04 12.86 1.75
C GLY A 94 13.99 11.89 2.49
N GLY A 95 13.49 10.74 2.92
CA GLY A 95 14.15 9.77 3.78
C GLY A 95 13.95 10.01 5.28
N PHE A 96 13.22 11.06 5.66
CA PHE A 96 12.94 11.44 7.04
C PHE A 96 11.71 10.74 7.62
N THR A 97 11.56 10.86 8.92
CA THR A 97 10.44 10.32 9.70
C THR A 97 9.51 11.45 10.11
N TYR A 98 8.21 11.26 9.85
CA TYR A 98 7.15 11.98 10.52
C TYR A 98 6.59 11.16 11.68
N THR A 99 6.61 11.73 12.89
CA THR A 99 6.06 11.10 14.09
C THR A 99 4.86 11.91 14.58
N CYS A 100 3.67 11.33 14.52
CA CYS A 100 2.49 11.95 15.12
C CYS A 100 2.57 11.85 16.65
N VAL A 101 2.73 12.99 17.31
CA VAL A 101 2.75 13.14 18.79
C VAL A 101 1.42 13.69 19.33
N GLY A 102 0.44 13.84 18.45
CA GLY A 102 -0.90 14.31 18.77
C GLY A 102 -1.06 15.84 18.73
N PRO A 103 -2.30 16.35 18.84
CA PRO A 103 -3.53 15.56 18.91
C PRO A 103 -3.77 14.75 17.62
N ALA A 104 -4.38 13.58 17.77
CA ALA A 104 -4.88 12.82 16.62
C ALA A 104 -5.98 13.62 15.89
N VAL A 105 -6.16 13.35 14.60
CA VAL A 105 -7.21 13.94 13.77
C VAL A 105 -8.29 12.92 13.45
N GLY A 106 -9.40 13.42 12.90
CA GLY A 106 -10.56 12.66 12.48
C GLY A 106 -11.82 13.51 12.55
N SER A 107 -12.93 12.94 12.08
CA SER A 107 -14.24 13.61 12.19
C SER A 107 -14.60 13.87 13.66
N SER A 108 -15.46 14.86 13.89
CA SER A 108 -15.82 15.32 15.23
C SER A 108 -16.26 14.17 16.15
N GLY A 109 -15.49 13.91 17.21
CA GLY A 109 -15.77 12.86 18.19
C GLY A 109 -15.10 11.51 17.91
N THR A 110 -14.39 11.35 16.79
CA THR A 110 -13.71 10.09 16.41
C THR A 110 -12.21 10.26 16.18
N GLN A 111 -11.63 11.38 16.62
CA GLN A 111 -10.21 11.69 16.40
C GLN A 111 -9.30 10.57 16.93
N SER A 112 -8.72 9.82 16.00
CA SER A 112 -7.87 8.68 16.32
C SER A 112 -6.89 8.33 15.19
N GLN A 113 -6.64 9.27 14.28
CA GLN A 113 -5.78 9.06 13.11
C GLN A 113 -4.56 9.98 13.12
N ALA A 114 -3.42 9.49 12.63
CA ALA A 114 -2.28 10.37 12.31
C ALA A 114 -2.47 11.08 10.97
N PHE A 115 -3.11 10.43 10.00
CA PHE A 115 -3.51 10.98 8.71
C PHE A 115 -4.96 10.62 8.44
N HIS A 116 -5.79 11.63 8.15
CA HIS A 116 -7.19 11.46 7.77
C HIS A 116 -7.40 12.08 6.38
N LEU A 117 -7.70 11.26 5.37
CA LEU A 117 -7.75 11.70 3.98
C LEU A 117 -9.15 11.48 3.41
N GLU A 118 -9.93 12.55 3.23
CA GLU A 118 -11.30 12.47 2.67
C GLU A 118 -11.37 12.77 1.16
N LYS A 119 -12.34 12.15 0.49
CA LYS A 119 -12.87 12.64 -0.81
C LYS A 119 -13.77 13.85 -0.59
N GLY A 120 -13.91 14.68 -1.63
CA GLY A 120 -14.96 15.68 -1.71
C GLY A 120 -16.29 15.07 -2.15
N ALA A 121 -17.31 15.92 -2.29
CA ALA A 121 -18.63 15.49 -2.77
C ALA A 121 -18.58 14.93 -4.20
N ASP A 122 -17.89 15.64 -5.11
CA ASP A 122 -17.85 15.33 -6.55
C ASP A 122 -16.42 15.06 -7.06
N TYR A 123 -15.44 14.97 -6.17
CA TYR A 123 -14.03 14.82 -6.53
C TYR A 123 -13.29 13.93 -5.55
N THR A 124 -12.47 13.03 -6.09
CA THR A 124 -11.61 12.14 -5.32
C THR A 124 -10.16 12.57 -5.55
N PRO A 125 -9.46 13.09 -4.53
CA PRO A 125 -8.10 13.55 -4.69
C PRO A 125 -7.13 12.37 -4.84
N ASN A 126 -6.03 12.63 -5.54
CA ASN A 126 -4.87 11.78 -5.72
C ASN A 126 -3.76 12.29 -4.80
N VAL A 127 -3.60 11.59 -3.67
CA VAL A 127 -2.57 11.87 -2.68
C VAL A 127 -1.42 10.89 -2.85
N THR A 128 -0.19 11.39 -2.85
CA THR A 128 1.01 10.53 -2.89
C THR A 128 1.90 10.77 -1.68
N PHE A 129 2.24 9.72 -0.95
CA PHE A 129 3.31 9.74 0.06
C PHE A 129 4.49 8.93 -0.44
N LYS A 130 5.69 9.52 -0.39
CA LYS A 130 6.88 8.81 -0.87
C LYS A 130 8.14 9.07 -0.06
N ASN A 131 9.05 8.11 -0.12
CA ASN A 131 10.43 8.18 0.38
C ASN A 131 10.55 8.56 1.85
N GLY A 132 10.00 7.79 2.79
CA GLY A 132 10.27 8.04 4.20
C GLY A 132 9.42 7.23 5.14
N THR A 133 9.36 7.66 6.40
CA THR A 133 8.73 6.89 7.48
C THR A 133 7.59 7.68 8.09
N ILE A 134 6.47 7.00 8.37
CA ILE A 134 5.39 7.51 9.22
C ILE A 134 5.25 6.60 10.43
N THR A 135 5.18 7.21 11.62
CA THR A 135 4.86 6.52 12.87
C THR A 135 4.11 7.46 13.81
N ALA A 136 3.81 6.99 15.02
CA ALA A 136 3.17 7.77 16.06
C ALA A 136 3.85 7.52 17.42
N GLU A 137 3.63 8.43 18.36
CA GLU A 137 3.96 8.18 19.77
C GLU A 137 2.88 7.31 20.42
N THR A 138 3.28 6.40 21.31
CA THR A 138 2.32 5.60 22.09
C THR A 138 1.62 6.47 23.13
N GLY A 139 0.32 6.28 23.33
CA GLY A 139 -0.48 7.02 24.31
C GLY A 139 -1.12 8.31 23.81
N VAL A 140 -0.92 8.67 22.54
CA VAL A 140 -1.43 9.94 21.95
C VAL A 140 -2.76 9.78 21.20
N GLY A 141 -3.42 8.63 21.35
CA GLY A 141 -4.75 8.38 20.79
C GLY A 141 -4.77 7.97 19.31
N VAL A 142 -3.62 7.76 18.67
CA VAL A 142 -3.52 7.29 17.28
C VAL A 142 -3.80 5.78 17.19
N LYS A 143 -5.00 5.44 16.75
CA LYS A 143 -5.45 4.05 16.49
C LYS A 143 -5.28 3.64 15.03
N MET A 144 -5.21 4.60 14.10
CA MET A 144 -4.80 4.37 12.71
C MET A 144 -3.69 5.32 12.31
N LEU A 145 -2.63 4.86 11.63
CA LEU A 145 -1.67 5.84 11.08
C LEU A 145 -2.31 6.58 9.92
N ILE A 146 -2.93 5.85 8.99
CA ILE A 146 -3.59 6.44 7.83
C ILE A 146 -5.01 5.87 7.74
N GLN A 147 -5.98 6.77 7.67
CA GLN A 147 -7.36 6.47 7.32
C GLN A 147 -7.63 7.11 5.95
N ASN A 148 -7.88 6.26 4.96
CA ASN A 148 -7.98 6.65 3.57
C ASN A 148 -9.40 6.54 3.02
N TYR A 149 -9.93 7.67 2.55
CA TYR A 149 -11.14 7.78 1.75
C TYR A 149 -10.88 8.50 0.41
N CYS A 150 -9.68 8.38 -0.15
CA CYS A 150 -9.28 8.97 -1.43
C CYS A 150 -8.41 8.03 -2.29
N ASN A 151 -7.89 8.51 -3.42
CA ASN A 151 -6.87 7.77 -4.16
C ASN A 151 -5.50 8.03 -3.50
N LEU A 152 -4.85 6.97 -3.02
CA LEU A 152 -3.60 7.06 -2.26
C LEU A 152 -2.49 6.26 -2.94
N THR A 153 -1.32 6.86 -3.15
CA THR A 153 -0.12 6.15 -3.59
C THR A 153 0.95 6.20 -2.52
N LEU A 154 1.48 5.04 -2.13
CA LEU A 154 2.55 4.87 -1.15
C LEU A 154 3.79 4.27 -1.82
N THR A 155 4.81 5.11 -2.08
CA THR A 155 6.02 4.70 -2.81
C THR A 155 7.27 4.81 -1.95
N ASN A 156 7.98 3.70 -1.73
CA ASN A 156 9.16 3.65 -0.86
C ASN A 156 8.90 4.19 0.55
N MET A 157 7.71 3.90 1.10
CA MET A 157 7.31 4.30 2.45
C MET A 157 7.65 3.24 3.48
N ASN A 158 7.81 3.64 4.73
CA ASN A 158 7.90 2.74 5.86
C ASN A 158 6.84 3.17 6.88
N LEU A 159 5.75 2.42 6.99
CA LEU A 159 4.68 2.71 7.94
C LEU A 159 4.88 1.82 9.17
N ILE A 160 5.09 2.43 10.34
CA ILE A 160 5.36 1.68 11.59
C ILE A 160 4.28 2.00 12.62
N GLY A 161 3.36 1.06 12.80
CA GLY A 161 2.35 1.12 13.85
C GLY A 161 2.98 0.96 15.25
N THR A 162 2.31 1.54 16.24
CA THR A 162 2.63 1.34 17.66
C THR A 162 1.73 0.28 18.27
N THR A 163 1.92 -0.04 19.55
CA THR A 163 1.00 -0.92 20.29
C THR A 163 -0.41 -0.37 20.42
N ASP A 164 -0.60 0.95 20.22
CA ASP A 164 -1.93 1.57 20.18
C ASP A 164 -2.58 1.50 18.79
N THR A 165 -1.79 1.27 17.74
CA THR A 165 -2.23 1.29 16.35
C THR A 165 -2.91 -0.02 16.00
N GLN A 166 -4.23 0.00 15.81
CA GLN A 166 -5.05 -1.14 15.44
C GLN A 166 -4.97 -1.44 13.95
N TYR A 167 -4.92 -0.38 13.12
CA TYR A 167 -4.73 -0.47 11.67
C TYR A 167 -3.58 0.45 11.27
N VAL A 168 -2.55 -0.05 10.61
CA VAL A 168 -1.49 0.85 10.13
C VAL A 168 -2.03 1.68 8.97
N LEU A 169 -2.75 1.06 8.04
CA LEU A 169 -3.42 1.72 6.92
C LEU A 169 -4.85 1.18 6.79
N SER A 170 -5.87 2.00 7.04
CA SER A 170 -7.26 1.65 6.75
C SER A 170 -7.70 2.29 5.44
N ASN A 171 -8.20 1.49 4.49
CA ASN A 171 -8.68 1.89 3.17
C ASN A 171 -10.18 1.65 3.10
N ASN A 172 -10.96 2.72 2.95
CA ASN A 172 -12.42 2.66 2.92
C ASN A 172 -13.05 3.21 1.65
N PHE A 173 -12.26 3.87 0.79
CA PHE A 173 -12.71 4.36 -0.50
C PHE A 173 -11.52 4.65 -1.41
N GLY A 174 -11.75 4.59 -2.72
CA GLY A 174 -10.79 5.00 -3.73
C GLY A 174 -9.73 3.94 -4.00
N ASN A 175 -8.74 4.31 -4.80
CA ASN A 175 -7.68 3.40 -5.22
C ASN A 175 -6.39 3.67 -4.45
N THR A 176 -5.97 2.68 -3.66
CA THR A 176 -4.68 2.66 -2.97
C THR A 176 -3.65 1.84 -3.75
N VAL A 177 -2.46 2.39 -3.96
CA VAL A 177 -1.30 1.70 -4.56
C VAL A 177 -0.15 1.67 -3.57
N ILE A 178 0.39 0.47 -3.32
CA ILE A 178 1.54 0.21 -2.44
C ILE A 178 2.66 -0.34 -3.30
N ASP A 179 3.69 0.46 -3.60
CA ASP A 179 4.75 0.09 -4.54
C ASP A 179 6.18 0.41 -4.08
N GLY A 180 7.15 0.10 -4.95
CA GLY A 180 8.56 0.35 -4.69
C GLY A 180 9.12 -0.55 -3.58
N ASN A 181 9.76 0.05 -2.58
CA ASN A 181 10.22 -0.64 -1.37
C ASN A 181 9.31 -0.34 -0.16
N THR A 182 8.02 -0.06 -0.39
CA THR A 182 7.10 0.25 0.70
C THR A 182 6.94 -0.94 1.66
N SER A 183 7.14 -0.69 2.95
CA SER A 183 6.95 -1.66 4.04
C SER A 183 5.92 -1.15 5.03
N ILE A 184 5.12 -2.06 5.59
CA ILE A 184 4.08 -1.77 6.58
C ILE A 184 4.28 -2.71 7.75
N THR A 185 4.41 -2.18 8.96
CA THR A 185 4.66 -2.96 10.17
C THR A 185 3.59 -2.68 11.21
N ALA A 186 2.68 -3.61 11.40
CA ALA A 186 1.77 -3.64 12.53
C ALA A 186 2.41 -4.37 13.71
N THR A 187 2.00 -4.01 14.93
CA THR A 187 2.33 -4.81 16.11
C THR A 187 1.50 -6.09 16.13
N ALA A 188 2.02 -7.15 16.76
CA ALA A 188 1.38 -8.46 16.78
C ALA A 188 -0.12 -8.40 17.17
N GLY A 189 -0.98 -9.01 16.35
CA GLY A 189 -2.43 -9.05 16.54
C GLY A 189 -3.18 -7.82 16.00
N ASN A 190 -2.48 -6.85 15.40
CA ASN A 190 -3.07 -5.71 14.71
C ASN A 190 -2.93 -5.85 13.18
N VAL A 191 -3.69 -5.01 12.47
CA VAL A 191 -3.86 -5.09 11.02
C VAL A 191 -2.83 -4.19 10.33
N ALA A 192 -2.12 -4.75 9.36
CA ALA A 192 -1.20 -3.98 8.51
C ALA A 192 -2.00 -3.05 7.59
N PHE A 193 -2.95 -3.61 6.84
CA PHE A 193 -3.95 -2.80 6.16
C PHE A 193 -5.26 -3.56 5.94
N ASP A 194 -6.35 -2.83 5.79
CA ASP A 194 -7.63 -3.41 5.39
C ASP A 194 -7.99 -3.05 3.93
N VAL A 195 -8.93 -3.80 3.38
CA VAL A 195 -9.70 -3.46 2.19
C VAL A 195 -11.15 -3.47 2.64
N CYS A 196 -11.65 -2.31 3.08
CA CYS A 196 -12.90 -2.20 3.80
C CYS A 196 -13.96 -1.47 2.98
N TYR A 197 -14.87 -2.20 2.32
CA TYR A 197 -15.94 -1.56 1.54
C TYR A 197 -16.91 -0.81 2.46
N ALA A 198 -17.08 0.49 2.20
CA ALA A 198 -18.07 1.32 2.88
C ALA A 198 -19.20 1.71 1.93
N ASN A 199 -20.45 1.58 2.39
CA ASN A 199 -21.63 2.00 1.63
C ASN A 199 -21.86 3.53 1.71
N GLY A 200 -22.99 3.99 1.17
CA GLY A 200 -23.41 5.39 1.25
C GLY A 200 -22.52 6.32 0.40
N PRO A 201 -21.87 7.35 0.97
CA PRO A 201 -21.03 8.29 0.20
C PRO A 201 -19.78 7.63 -0.44
N TYR A 202 -19.48 6.40 -0.06
CA TYR A 202 -18.33 5.62 -0.50
C TYR A 202 -18.71 4.42 -1.39
N ALA A 203 -19.96 4.34 -1.86
CA ALA A 203 -20.48 3.21 -2.62
C ALA A 203 -19.78 2.94 -3.97
N GLU A 204 -18.96 3.87 -4.49
CA GLU A 204 -18.14 3.62 -5.70
C GLU A 204 -16.97 2.66 -5.44
N GLY A 205 -16.72 2.30 -4.17
CA GLY A 205 -15.87 1.19 -3.81
C GLY A 205 -14.45 1.55 -3.38
N VAL A 206 -13.69 0.49 -3.09
CA VAL A 206 -12.31 0.54 -2.60
C VAL A 206 -11.45 -0.46 -3.36
N SER A 207 -10.25 -0.05 -3.76
CA SER A 207 -9.27 -0.97 -4.33
C SER A 207 -7.90 -0.77 -3.71
N VAL A 208 -7.19 -1.87 -3.46
CA VAL A 208 -5.79 -1.85 -3.00
C VAL A 208 -4.95 -2.69 -3.93
N THR A 209 -3.94 -2.08 -4.54
CA THR A 209 -2.94 -2.77 -5.39
C THR A 209 -1.59 -2.78 -4.69
N VAL A 210 -1.01 -3.97 -4.52
CA VAL A 210 0.28 -4.20 -3.87
C VAL A 210 1.30 -4.73 -4.87
N ASP A 211 2.32 -3.95 -5.18
CA ASP A 211 3.50 -4.36 -5.96
C ASP A 211 4.77 -3.82 -5.32
N THR A 212 5.04 -4.28 -4.10
CA THR A 212 6.18 -3.83 -3.31
C THR A 212 7.23 -4.92 -3.17
N THR A 213 8.49 -4.49 -3.10
CA THR A 213 9.64 -5.31 -2.68
C THR A 213 9.87 -5.28 -1.17
N GLY A 214 9.18 -4.38 -0.46
CA GLY A 214 9.18 -4.29 0.98
C GLY A 214 8.42 -5.44 1.66
N THR A 215 8.39 -5.39 3.00
CA THR A 215 7.72 -6.41 3.82
C THR A 215 6.47 -5.82 4.47
N ILE A 216 5.38 -6.57 4.45
CA ILE A 216 4.16 -6.27 5.18
C ILE A 216 4.08 -7.24 6.36
N ILE A 217 4.09 -6.71 7.58
CA ILE A 217 3.99 -7.46 8.84
C ILE A 217 2.67 -7.10 9.50
N GLY A 218 1.86 -8.11 9.82
CA GLY A 218 0.49 -7.95 10.30
C GLY A 218 -0.54 -8.40 9.25
N ASP A 219 -1.79 -8.51 9.69
CA ASP A 219 -2.84 -9.08 8.86
C ASP A 219 -3.32 -8.09 7.78
N ILE A 220 -3.75 -8.65 6.66
CA ILE A 220 -4.54 -7.98 5.64
C ILE A 220 -6.00 -8.33 5.94
N GLU A 221 -6.82 -7.34 6.27
CA GLU A 221 -8.22 -7.58 6.64
C GLU A 221 -9.17 -7.23 5.47
N LEU A 222 -10.05 -8.16 5.10
CA LEU A 222 -11.14 -7.93 4.16
C LEU A 222 -12.41 -7.64 4.96
N GLY A 223 -13.01 -6.47 4.77
CA GLY A 223 -14.07 -5.99 5.65
C GLY A 223 -15.15 -5.17 4.94
N VAL A 224 -16.24 -4.97 5.67
CA VAL A 224 -17.32 -4.06 5.28
C VAL A 224 -17.62 -3.11 6.42
N TRP A 225 -17.98 -1.88 6.08
CA TRP A 225 -18.36 -0.84 7.04
C TRP A 225 -19.70 -0.20 6.65
N ASN A 226 -20.62 -0.13 7.60
CA ASN A 226 -21.85 0.64 7.41
C ASN A 226 -21.58 2.11 7.75
N ALA A 227 -21.43 2.94 6.71
CA ALA A 227 -21.17 4.36 6.86
C ALA A 227 -22.27 5.05 7.68
N ALA A 228 -21.90 6.09 8.42
CA ALA A 228 -22.85 6.80 9.27
C ALA A 228 -24.01 7.38 8.45
N GLY A 229 -25.24 7.04 8.82
CA GLY A 229 -26.44 7.48 8.10
C GLY A 229 -26.71 6.72 6.80
N ALA A 230 -25.91 5.72 6.45
CA ALA A 230 -26.25 4.77 5.40
C ALA A 230 -27.36 3.81 5.87
N GLY A 231 -28.04 3.20 4.89
CA GLY A 231 -29.19 2.35 5.12
C GLY A 231 -28.80 0.96 5.65
N GLU A 232 -29.13 -0.06 4.87
CA GLU A 232 -28.79 -1.45 5.20
C GLU A 232 -27.27 -1.63 5.20
N ALA A 233 -26.78 -2.42 6.17
CA ALA A 233 -25.36 -2.72 6.29
C ALA A 233 -24.92 -3.54 5.07
N PRO A 234 -23.73 -3.25 4.50
CA PRO A 234 -23.27 -3.97 3.33
C PRO A 234 -23.04 -5.45 3.63
N ASP A 235 -23.37 -6.28 2.66
CA ASP A 235 -23.19 -7.72 2.72
C ASP A 235 -22.00 -8.19 1.86
N ILE A 236 -21.88 -9.50 1.69
CA ILE A 236 -20.82 -10.07 0.87
C ILE A 236 -20.95 -9.73 -0.62
N ASN A 237 -22.15 -9.66 -1.18
CA ASN A 237 -22.31 -9.32 -2.59
C ASN A 237 -21.85 -7.89 -2.83
N ASP A 238 -22.20 -6.98 -1.91
CA ASP A 238 -21.72 -5.60 -1.99
C ASP A 238 -20.19 -5.53 -1.97
N TYR A 239 -19.54 -6.31 -1.10
CA TYR A 239 -18.07 -6.39 -1.07
C TYR A 239 -17.50 -6.92 -2.38
N LEU A 240 -18.00 -8.05 -2.89
CA LEU A 240 -17.48 -8.70 -4.09
C LEU A 240 -17.67 -7.85 -5.37
N GLU A 241 -18.64 -6.94 -5.38
CA GLU A 241 -18.88 -6.02 -6.49
C GLU A 241 -18.05 -4.74 -6.43
N ASN A 242 -17.70 -4.28 -5.22
CA ASN A 242 -17.18 -2.93 -5.00
C ASN A 242 -15.83 -2.87 -4.26
N ALA A 243 -15.26 -4.01 -3.83
CA ALA A 243 -13.94 -4.10 -3.23
C ALA A 243 -12.98 -4.90 -4.12
N ASN A 244 -11.73 -4.46 -4.20
CA ASN A 244 -10.68 -5.22 -4.89
C ASN A 244 -9.34 -5.20 -4.14
N LEU A 245 -8.75 -6.37 -3.95
CA LEU A 245 -7.37 -6.56 -3.51
C LEU A 245 -6.56 -7.22 -4.64
N ILE A 246 -5.57 -6.49 -5.16
CA ILE A 246 -4.63 -7.00 -6.16
C ILE A 246 -3.24 -7.10 -5.53
N ILE A 247 -2.66 -8.29 -5.48
CA ILE A 247 -1.29 -8.51 -4.98
C ILE A 247 -0.42 -9.02 -6.13
N ASN A 248 0.36 -8.13 -6.73
CA ASN A 248 1.34 -8.43 -7.77
C ASN A 248 2.67 -8.91 -7.20
N ASN A 249 3.08 -8.33 -6.08
CA ASN A 249 4.26 -8.75 -5.34
C ASN A 249 4.22 -8.24 -3.91
N VAL A 250 4.54 -9.12 -2.97
CA VAL A 250 4.73 -8.76 -1.56
C VAL A 250 5.58 -9.81 -0.86
N LYS A 251 6.22 -9.43 0.24
CA LYS A 251 6.56 -10.37 1.31
C LYS A 251 5.60 -10.14 2.48
N LEU A 252 4.63 -11.03 2.68
CA LEU A 252 3.65 -10.95 3.76
C LEU A 252 4.06 -11.86 4.92
N ASP A 253 4.16 -11.26 6.11
CA ASP A 253 4.28 -11.93 7.41
C ASP A 253 3.04 -11.63 8.24
N GLY A 254 1.97 -12.34 7.93
CA GLY A 254 0.62 -12.11 8.43
C GLY A 254 -0.39 -12.92 7.64
N LYS A 255 -1.66 -12.79 7.99
CA LYS A 255 -2.77 -13.49 7.33
C LYS A 255 -3.52 -12.60 6.36
N ILE A 256 -4.22 -13.19 5.40
CA ILE A 256 -5.32 -12.54 4.70
C ILE A 256 -6.61 -12.96 5.40
N GLU A 257 -7.04 -12.16 6.36
CA GLU A 257 -8.21 -12.43 7.18
C GLU A 257 -9.48 -11.88 6.54
N ASN A 258 -10.48 -12.73 6.44
CA ASN A 258 -11.78 -12.34 5.98
C ASN A 258 -12.73 -12.09 7.15
N LYS A 259 -13.27 -10.86 7.24
CA LYS A 259 -14.27 -10.45 8.24
C LYS A 259 -15.63 -10.10 7.65
N VAL A 260 -15.82 -10.25 6.34
CA VAL A 260 -17.13 -10.00 5.74
C VAL A 260 -18.05 -11.17 6.06
N GLY A 261 -19.15 -10.90 6.78
CA GLY A 261 -20.14 -11.93 7.13
C GLY A 261 -20.73 -12.60 5.87
N GLY A 262 -21.07 -13.89 5.96
CA GLY A 262 -21.74 -14.62 4.87
C GLY A 262 -20.81 -15.30 3.86
N LEU A 263 -19.49 -15.03 3.85
CA LEU A 263 -18.55 -15.78 3.00
C LEU A 263 -18.52 -17.29 3.37
N ASN A 264 -18.69 -17.64 4.65
CA ASN A 264 -18.76 -19.03 5.11
C ASN A 264 -20.16 -19.67 4.97
N GLU A 265 -21.19 -18.94 4.53
CA GLU A 265 -22.55 -19.49 4.36
C GLU A 265 -22.69 -20.30 3.07
N TYR A 266 -21.77 -20.14 2.10
CA TYR A 266 -21.69 -20.96 0.89
C TYR A 266 -20.92 -22.29 1.08
N GLU A 267 -20.48 -22.60 2.30
CA GLU A 267 -19.88 -23.91 2.64
C GLU A 267 -20.89 -25.00 3.01
N SER A 268 -22.21 -24.77 2.96
CA SER A 268 -23.19 -25.75 3.46
C SER A 268 -23.48 -26.92 2.51
N ASP A 269 -23.51 -28.11 3.09
CA ASP A 269 -23.50 -29.46 2.50
C ASP A 269 -24.88 -29.94 1.95
N THR A 270 -25.54 -29.19 1.03
CA THR A 270 -26.83 -29.59 0.45
C THR A 270 -26.84 -29.68 -1.09
N ALA A 271 -26.68 -30.91 -1.58
CA ALA A 271 -26.44 -31.27 -2.98
C ALA A 271 -27.40 -30.65 -4.05
N GLU A 272 -26.76 -30.28 -5.17
CA GLU A 272 -27.26 -29.84 -6.51
C GLU A 272 -27.52 -28.35 -6.75
N THR A 273 -28.07 -27.55 -5.82
CA THR A 273 -28.17 -26.08 -6.02
C THR A 273 -26.94 -25.31 -5.57
N ASP A 274 -26.00 -25.99 -4.92
CA ASP A 274 -24.89 -25.38 -4.18
C ASP A 274 -23.60 -25.31 -5.01
N GLU A 275 -23.38 -26.20 -6.00
CA GLU A 275 -22.16 -26.18 -6.81
C GLU A 275 -22.10 -24.98 -7.77
N GLU A 276 -23.20 -24.64 -8.43
CA GLU A 276 -23.27 -23.48 -9.34
C GLU A 276 -23.11 -22.17 -8.57
N LYS A 277 -23.75 -22.02 -7.41
CA LYS A 277 -23.61 -20.83 -6.57
C LYS A 277 -22.22 -20.73 -5.93
N LYS A 278 -21.63 -21.85 -5.53
CA LYS A 278 -20.25 -21.91 -5.04
C LYS A 278 -19.26 -21.56 -6.15
N ALA A 279 -19.50 -22.00 -7.38
CA ALA A 279 -18.71 -21.60 -8.54
C ALA A 279 -18.85 -20.10 -8.84
N GLU A 280 -20.08 -19.56 -8.86
CA GLU A 280 -20.34 -18.12 -9.04
C GLU A 280 -19.66 -17.28 -7.95
N TYR A 281 -19.79 -17.70 -6.70
CA TYR A 281 -19.15 -17.06 -5.57
C TYR A 281 -17.63 -17.13 -5.67
N ASN A 282 -17.05 -18.28 -5.99
CA ASN A 282 -15.61 -18.43 -6.17
C ASN A 282 -15.10 -17.58 -7.34
N GLU A 283 -15.88 -17.45 -8.42
CA GLU A 283 -15.55 -16.58 -9.55
C GLU A 283 -15.56 -15.11 -9.12
N LYS A 284 -16.56 -14.68 -8.34
CA LYS A 284 -16.64 -13.33 -7.78
C LYS A 284 -15.50 -13.06 -6.80
N LEU A 285 -15.17 -14.02 -5.93
CA LEU A 285 -14.06 -13.94 -4.98
C LEU A 285 -12.71 -13.78 -5.71
N GLN A 286 -12.50 -14.56 -6.77
CA GLN A 286 -11.29 -14.45 -7.61
C GLN A 286 -11.22 -13.15 -8.43
N LYS A 287 -12.36 -12.47 -8.65
CA LYS A 287 -12.37 -11.12 -9.25
C LYS A 287 -12.08 -10.04 -8.23
N ALA A 288 -12.58 -10.19 -7.01
CA ALA A 288 -12.36 -9.26 -5.90
C ALA A 288 -10.95 -9.40 -5.30
N ILE A 289 -10.32 -10.56 -5.43
CA ILE A 289 -8.99 -10.84 -4.85
C ILE A 289 -8.13 -11.52 -5.91
N ASP A 290 -7.17 -10.78 -6.47
CA ASP A 290 -6.26 -11.27 -7.50
C ASP A 290 -4.82 -11.31 -6.97
N ILE A 291 -4.30 -12.53 -6.76
CA ILE A 291 -2.96 -12.75 -6.22
C ILE A 291 -2.05 -13.27 -7.34
N ASN A 292 -1.30 -12.35 -7.91
CA ASN A 292 -0.43 -12.57 -9.06
C ASN A 292 1.02 -12.89 -8.68
N GLY A 293 1.46 -12.63 -7.44
CA GLY A 293 2.82 -12.96 -7.01
C GLY A 293 3.15 -12.56 -5.58
N GLY A 294 4.16 -13.22 -5.01
CA GLY A 294 4.68 -12.88 -3.68
C GLY A 294 5.17 -14.08 -2.88
N THR A 295 5.58 -13.79 -1.65
CA THR A 295 5.93 -14.78 -0.63
C THR A 295 5.11 -14.50 0.62
N PHE A 296 4.40 -15.51 1.10
CA PHE A 296 3.47 -15.41 2.20
C PHE A 296 3.88 -16.38 3.31
N ALA A 297 3.92 -15.90 4.55
CA ALA A 297 4.34 -16.71 5.69
C ALA A 297 3.46 -17.95 5.87
N ALA A 298 4.02 -19.00 6.49
CA ALA A 298 3.25 -20.18 6.85
C ALA A 298 2.03 -19.81 7.70
N GLY A 299 0.84 -20.28 7.30
CA GLY A 299 -0.42 -19.95 7.95
C GLY A 299 -1.00 -18.58 7.56
N SER A 300 -0.56 -17.99 6.44
CA SER A 300 -1.13 -16.75 5.90
C SER A 300 -2.55 -16.89 5.34
N GLU A 301 -3.03 -18.12 5.15
CA GLU A 301 -4.36 -18.42 4.60
C GLU A 301 -4.55 -17.88 3.16
N VAL A 302 -3.45 -17.60 2.46
CA VAL A 302 -3.47 -17.06 1.08
C VAL A 302 -3.97 -18.09 0.08
N GLU A 303 -3.78 -19.38 0.38
CA GLU A 303 -4.25 -20.51 -0.40
C GLU A 303 -5.77 -20.54 -0.59
N ASN A 304 -6.54 -19.89 0.30
CA ASN A 304 -7.99 -19.79 0.20
C ASN A 304 -8.44 -18.92 -0.99
N TYR A 305 -7.53 -18.08 -1.52
CA TYR A 305 -7.80 -17.13 -2.60
C TYR A 305 -7.05 -17.48 -3.89
N LEU A 306 -6.39 -18.66 -3.93
CA LEU A 306 -5.61 -19.11 -5.08
C LEU A 306 -6.29 -20.32 -5.73
N PRO A 307 -6.19 -20.47 -7.06
CA PRO A 307 -6.65 -21.68 -7.72
C PRO A 307 -5.80 -22.88 -7.29
N GLU A 308 -6.40 -24.08 -7.35
CA GLU A 308 -5.71 -25.33 -7.00
C GLU A 308 -4.41 -25.49 -7.83
N GLY A 309 -3.29 -25.73 -7.15
CA GLY A 309 -1.97 -25.82 -7.78
C GLY A 309 -1.34 -24.49 -8.21
N GLY A 310 -1.96 -23.35 -7.87
CA GLY A 310 -1.47 -22.00 -8.19
C GLY A 310 -0.26 -21.52 -7.39
N TYR A 311 0.26 -22.33 -6.47
CA TYR A 311 1.38 -21.97 -5.60
C TYR A 311 2.30 -23.15 -5.28
N LYS A 312 3.44 -22.83 -4.66
CA LYS A 312 4.37 -23.81 -4.08
C LYS A 312 4.59 -23.50 -2.61
N THR A 313 4.94 -24.51 -1.84
CA THR A 313 5.34 -24.35 -0.44
C THR A 313 6.85 -24.59 -0.32
N ASP A 314 7.55 -23.71 0.39
CA ASP A 314 8.98 -23.88 0.67
C ASP A 314 9.24 -24.79 1.89
N ALA A 315 10.51 -25.00 2.25
CA ALA A 315 10.88 -25.85 3.38
C ALA A 315 10.46 -25.28 4.76
N ALA A 316 10.18 -23.98 4.86
CA ALA A 316 9.70 -23.33 6.07
C ALA A 316 8.16 -23.29 6.15
N GLY A 317 7.46 -23.79 5.13
CA GLY A 317 6.01 -23.76 5.05
C GLY A 317 5.44 -22.48 4.43
N ASN A 318 6.29 -21.58 3.93
CA ASN A 318 5.82 -20.35 3.28
C ASN A 318 5.22 -20.68 1.92
N ILE A 319 4.17 -19.95 1.55
CA ILE A 319 3.51 -20.05 0.26
C ILE A 319 4.18 -19.08 -0.71
N ILE A 320 4.61 -19.61 -1.85
CA ILE A 320 5.29 -18.89 -2.93
C ILE A 320 4.36 -18.86 -4.15
N VAL A 321 3.92 -17.68 -4.52
CA VAL A 321 3.16 -17.42 -5.74
C VAL A 321 4.12 -16.82 -6.75
N GLY A 322 4.36 -17.55 -7.85
CA GLY A 322 5.21 -17.04 -8.92
C GLY A 322 4.52 -15.90 -9.64
N LYS A 323 5.27 -14.83 -9.97
CA LYS A 323 4.72 -13.72 -10.77
C LYS A 323 4.04 -14.27 -12.03
N LYS A 324 2.76 -13.95 -12.21
CA LYS A 324 2.00 -14.24 -13.43
C LYS A 324 2.69 -13.53 -14.60
N ASN A 325 3.56 -14.25 -15.29
CA ASN A 325 4.24 -13.75 -16.47
C ASN A 325 3.31 -13.91 -17.67
N ASP A 326 2.60 -12.85 -18.03
CA ASP A 326 1.80 -12.79 -19.27
C ASP A 326 2.66 -13.04 -20.52
N SER A 327 3.97 -12.84 -20.39
CA SER A 327 4.98 -13.16 -21.39
C SER A 327 5.31 -14.65 -21.50
N ASN A 328 4.60 -15.57 -20.83
CA ASN A 328 4.78 -17.02 -20.96
C ASN A 328 3.44 -17.76 -21.04
N ARG A 329 2.42 -17.14 -21.66
CA ARG A 329 1.13 -17.81 -21.86
C ARG A 329 1.33 -19.05 -22.74
N ILE A 330 0.97 -20.21 -22.20
CA ILE A 330 0.72 -21.41 -22.99
C ILE A 330 -0.60 -21.16 -23.72
N THR A 331 -0.54 -20.93 -25.02
CA THR A 331 -1.72 -20.63 -25.86
C THR A 331 -2.25 -21.88 -26.56
N GLY A 332 -1.71 -23.05 -26.26
CA GLY A 332 -2.19 -24.33 -26.78
C GLY A 332 -1.18 -25.46 -26.59
N CYS A 333 -1.66 -26.70 -26.73
CA CYS A 333 -0.82 -27.89 -26.84
C CYS A 333 -1.15 -28.65 -28.12
N ILE A 334 -0.15 -29.26 -28.75
CA ILE A 334 -0.31 -30.17 -29.88
C ILE A 334 0.26 -31.52 -29.49
N TYR A 335 -0.57 -32.55 -29.58
CA TYR A 335 -0.13 -33.93 -29.49
C TYR A 335 0.67 -34.28 -30.75
N LEU A 336 1.94 -34.67 -30.61
CA LEU A 336 2.77 -35.06 -31.74
C LEU A 336 2.78 -36.59 -31.91
N ASN A 337 3.07 -37.33 -30.84
CA ASN A 337 2.97 -38.78 -30.75
C ASN A 337 3.10 -39.24 -29.27
N GLU A 338 3.24 -40.54 -29.06
CA GLU A 338 3.35 -41.18 -27.72
C GLU A 338 4.53 -40.70 -26.87
N ASP A 339 5.58 -40.17 -27.49
CA ASP A 339 6.80 -39.70 -26.81
C ASP A 339 6.92 -38.16 -26.78
N TYR A 340 6.04 -37.43 -27.48
CA TYR A 340 6.20 -35.99 -27.70
C TYR A 340 4.88 -35.21 -27.69
N HIS A 341 4.85 -34.16 -26.86
CA HIS A 341 3.88 -33.06 -26.96
C HIS A 341 4.63 -31.74 -27.27
N ALA A 342 4.00 -30.85 -28.02
CA ALA A 342 4.47 -29.48 -28.21
C ALA A 342 3.57 -28.49 -27.47
N LEU A 343 4.18 -27.55 -26.74
CA LEU A 343 3.49 -26.42 -26.13
C LEU A 343 3.69 -25.19 -27.02
N ILE A 344 2.63 -24.41 -27.20
CA ILE A 344 2.70 -23.11 -27.86
C ILE A 344 2.85 -22.06 -26.76
N VAL A 345 4.01 -21.41 -26.68
CA VAL A 345 4.28 -20.34 -25.70
C VAL A 345 4.52 -19.05 -26.49
N ASN A 346 3.61 -18.07 -26.34
CA ASN A 346 3.62 -16.80 -27.10
C ASN A 346 3.77 -16.98 -28.63
N GLY A 347 3.03 -17.93 -29.22
CA GLY A 347 3.12 -18.22 -30.65
C GLY A 347 4.41 -18.89 -31.10
N ARG A 348 5.28 -19.35 -30.19
CA ARG A 348 6.47 -20.16 -30.47
C ARG A 348 6.32 -21.59 -29.97
N PHE A 349 6.83 -22.53 -30.75
CA PHE A 349 6.84 -23.95 -30.40
C PHE A 349 7.97 -24.27 -29.43
N ILE A 350 7.62 -24.89 -28.30
CA ILE A 350 8.57 -25.56 -27.43
C ILE A 350 8.18 -27.04 -27.43
N ALA A 351 8.99 -27.87 -28.07
CA ALA A 351 8.87 -29.33 -27.97
C ALA A 351 9.82 -29.80 -26.87
N GLN A 352 9.29 -30.45 -25.83
CA GLN A 352 10.11 -31.16 -24.84
C GLN A 352 9.75 -32.64 -24.83
N PRO A 353 10.75 -33.54 -24.76
CA PRO A 353 10.50 -34.95 -24.52
C PRO A 353 9.97 -35.13 -23.09
N HIS A 354 8.88 -35.88 -22.94
CA HIS A 354 8.39 -36.33 -21.63
C HIS A 354 7.98 -37.80 -21.74
N ALA A 355 8.09 -38.56 -20.65
CA ALA A 355 7.69 -39.96 -20.62
C ALA A 355 6.21 -40.05 -20.23
N ASP A 356 5.38 -40.62 -21.12
CA ASP A 356 3.97 -40.92 -20.85
C ASP A 356 3.84 -41.83 -19.61
N ASN A 357 3.06 -41.42 -18.62
CA ASN A 357 2.76 -42.21 -17.43
C ASN A 357 1.53 -43.14 -17.62
N GLY A 358 1.07 -43.31 -18.86
CA GLY A 358 0.06 -44.30 -19.25
C GLY A 358 -1.38 -43.86 -19.05
N SER A 359 -1.65 -42.57 -18.85
CA SER A 359 -3.02 -42.02 -18.72
C SER A 359 -3.52 -41.23 -19.94
N GLY A 360 -2.76 -41.21 -21.04
CA GLY A 360 -3.17 -40.56 -22.30
C GLY A 360 -3.20 -39.02 -22.25
N PHE A 361 -2.88 -38.41 -21.10
CA PHE A 361 -2.59 -36.98 -20.89
C PHE A 361 -1.78 -36.86 -19.60
N CYS A 362 -0.76 -35.99 -19.56
CA CYS A 362 -0.08 -35.66 -18.31
C CYS A 362 -1.00 -34.78 -17.43
N THR A 363 -0.91 -34.90 -16.11
CA THR A 363 -1.76 -34.19 -15.15
C THR A 363 -1.74 -32.67 -15.33
N ALA A 364 -0.64 -32.10 -15.85
CA ALA A 364 -0.52 -30.68 -16.17
C ALA A 364 -1.33 -30.24 -17.41
N CYS A 365 -1.65 -31.15 -18.32
CA CYS A 365 -2.44 -30.86 -19.53
C CYS A 365 -3.96 -31.01 -19.33
N LYS A 366 -4.41 -31.76 -18.31
CA LYS A 366 -5.86 -31.89 -18.03
C LYS A 366 -6.48 -30.60 -17.49
N GLY A 367 -5.71 -29.73 -16.84
CA GLY A 367 -6.23 -28.46 -16.29
C GLY A 367 -6.34 -27.31 -17.30
N VAL A 368 -5.63 -27.37 -18.43
CA VAL A 368 -5.51 -26.22 -19.37
C VAL A 368 -6.53 -26.28 -20.51
N ILE A 369 -7.11 -27.45 -20.82
CA ILE A 369 -8.00 -27.62 -21.99
C ILE A 369 -9.49 -27.54 -21.63
N VAL A 370 -9.88 -27.67 -20.35
CA VAL A 370 -11.30 -27.62 -19.99
C VAL A 370 -11.87 -26.19 -20.00
N ALA A 371 -11.03 -25.17 -19.94
CA ALA A 371 -11.49 -23.79 -19.77
C ALA A 371 -11.81 -23.02 -21.08
N ASP A 372 -11.55 -23.58 -22.27
CA ASP A 372 -11.72 -22.81 -23.52
C ASP A 372 -12.31 -23.60 -24.70
N THR A 373 -13.04 -24.69 -24.42
CA THR A 373 -13.94 -25.29 -25.41
C THR A 373 -15.32 -25.52 -24.81
N ALA A 374 -16.05 -24.43 -24.61
CA ALA A 374 -17.51 -24.44 -24.65
C ALA A 374 -17.94 -23.34 -25.63
N GLU A 375 -18.31 -23.81 -26.84
CA GLU A 375 -18.81 -23.13 -28.05
C GLU A 375 -17.82 -22.38 -28.97
#